data_AF-A0AA42ZSH9-F1
#
_entry.id   AF-A0AA42ZSH9-F1
#
_cell.length_a   1.000
_cell.length_b   1.000
_cell.length_c   1.000
_cell.angle_alpha   90.00
_cell.angle_beta   90.00
_cell.angle_gamma   90.00
#
_symmetry.space_group_name_H-M   'P 1'
#
loop_
_entity.id
_entity.type
_entity.pdbx_description
1 polymer ?
#
loop_
_entity_poly.entity_id
_entity_poly.type
_entity_poly.pdbx_seq_one_letter_code
_entity_poly.pdbx_strand_id
1 'polypeptide(L)'
;MTVSHVLPQERPWSSSMKALLAALLLLWLAAAYALGVTEVLTTDGLQPFRPVLLTILVPLGLFLAAAGSARFRAFVLALDIRQLTMLQHWRVIGFAFLPLTAFGVLPGLFAWPAGLGDVAIGLAAPFVVTALARRPDFAESRRFLAFHLLGILDFVVAAGAATLSSGAVPALHAGPLTSAAMEVWPLSIFPTFIVPLFLMAHLAVLFQALAGRPVSVQAPATVAAIE
;
A
#
# COMPACT_ATOMS: atom_id res chain seq x y z
N MET A 1 -3.39 47.38 -3.29
CA MET A 1 -2.10 46.73 -3.64
C MET A 1 -2.17 45.30 -3.16
N THR A 2 -2.62 44.39 -4.03
CA THR A 2 -2.77 42.97 -3.73
C THR A 2 -1.44 42.31 -4.02
N VAL A 3 -0.71 41.91 -2.98
CA VAL A 3 0.51 41.09 -3.14
C VAL A 3 0.04 39.69 -3.54
N SER A 4 0.11 39.39 -4.83
CA SER A 4 0.03 38.02 -5.33
C SER A 4 1.27 37.28 -4.86
N HIS A 5 1.17 36.60 -3.72
CA HIS A 5 2.11 35.54 -3.37
C HIS A 5 1.93 34.40 -4.36
N VAL A 6 2.64 34.48 -5.49
CA VAL A 6 2.88 33.33 -6.34
C VAL A 6 3.73 32.38 -5.51
N LEU A 7 3.08 31.35 -4.95
CA LEU A 7 3.79 30.25 -4.29
C LEU A 7 4.78 29.67 -5.32
N PRO A 8 6.04 29.40 -4.92
CA PRO A 8 7.02 28.81 -5.84
C PRO A 8 6.41 27.53 -6.42
N GLN A 9 6.36 27.44 -7.75
CA GLN A 9 6.09 26.17 -8.42
C GLN A 9 7.12 25.16 -7.91
N GLU A 10 6.66 24.15 -7.17
CA GLU A 10 7.55 23.16 -6.58
C GLU A 10 8.30 22.40 -7.67
N ARG A 11 9.61 22.24 -7.47
CA ARG A 11 10.51 21.65 -8.46
C ARG A 11 10.05 20.22 -8.79
N PRO A 12 9.77 19.89 -10.06
CA PRO A 12 9.59 18.50 -10.43
C PRO A 12 10.83 17.70 -10.01
N TRP A 13 10.63 16.47 -9.52
CA TRP A 13 11.74 15.60 -9.18
C TRP A 13 12.74 15.54 -10.33
N SER A 14 14.04 15.59 -10.01
CA SER A 14 15.07 15.47 -11.03
C SER A 14 14.90 14.15 -11.77
N SER A 15 15.26 14.14 -13.06
CA SER A 15 15.21 12.93 -13.87
C SER A 15 15.99 11.77 -13.23
N SER A 16 17.09 12.08 -12.55
CA SER A 16 17.89 11.11 -11.79
C SER A 16 17.13 10.50 -10.62
N MET A 17 16.33 11.29 -9.88
CA MET A 17 15.51 10.77 -8.77
C MET A 17 14.40 9.85 -9.30
N LYS A 18 13.72 10.27 -10.37
CA LYS A 18 12.69 9.44 -11.02
C LYS A 18 13.27 8.12 -11.52
N ALA A 19 14.44 8.16 -12.17
CA ALA A 19 15.15 6.98 -12.63
C ALA A 19 15.56 6.05 -11.47
N LEU A 20 16.06 6.62 -10.37
CA LEU A 20 16.40 5.84 -9.17
C LEU A 20 15.18 5.14 -8.58
N LEU A 21 14.06 5.85 -8.41
CA LEU A 21 12.83 5.25 -7.88
C LEU A 21 12.28 4.17 -8.80
N ALA A 22 12.29 4.40 -10.11
CA ALA A 22 11.89 3.39 -11.09
C ALA A 22 12.80 2.15 -11.00
N ALA A 23 14.12 2.33 -10.92
CA ALA A 23 15.06 1.23 -10.77
C ALA A 23 14.85 0.45 -9.47
N LEU A 24 14.59 1.13 -8.35
CA LEU A 24 14.29 0.49 -7.07
C LEU A 24 12.98 -0.31 -7.11
N LEU A 25 11.92 0.26 -7.70
CA LEU A 25 10.64 -0.44 -7.86
C LEU A 25 10.77 -1.64 -8.80
N LEU A 26 11.51 -1.52 -9.90
CA LEU A 26 11.76 -2.64 -10.82
C LEU A 26 12.62 -3.73 -10.17
N LEU A 27 13.65 -3.35 -9.41
CA LEU A 27 14.48 -4.30 -8.67
C LEU A 27 13.64 -5.04 -7.62
N TRP A 28 12.79 -4.33 -6.89
CA TRP A 28 11.89 -4.95 -5.93
C TRP A 28 10.86 -5.85 -6.60
N LEU A 29 10.27 -5.43 -7.73
CA LEU A 29 9.36 -6.26 -8.50
C LEU A 29 10.05 -7.54 -9.02
N ALA A 30 11.30 -7.44 -9.48
CA ALA A 30 12.10 -8.60 -9.88
C ALA A 30 12.38 -9.54 -8.70
N ALA A 31 12.68 -8.99 -7.52
CA ALA A 31 12.85 -9.78 -6.30
C ALA A 31 11.53 -10.45 -5.86
N ALA A 32 10.40 -9.74 -5.95
CA ALA A 32 9.06 -10.25 -5.69
C ALA A 32 8.71 -11.42 -6.63
N TYR A 33 8.98 -11.27 -7.93
CA TYR A 33 8.84 -12.34 -8.90
C TYR A 33 9.71 -13.55 -8.54
N ALA A 34 10.99 -13.34 -8.24
CA ALA A 34 11.91 -14.41 -7.84
C ALA A 34 11.44 -15.17 -6.58
N LEU A 35 10.95 -14.45 -5.56
CA LEU A 35 10.35 -15.06 -4.37
C LEU A 35 9.10 -15.89 -4.71
N GLY A 36 8.29 -15.43 -5.66
CA GLY A 36 7.04 -16.10 -6.06
C GLY A 36 7.22 -17.33 -6.95
N VAL A 37 8.31 -17.44 -7.70
CA VAL A 37 8.60 -18.61 -8.56
C VAL A 37 9.52 -19.62 -7.89
N THR A 38 9.97 -19.34 -6.67
CA THR A 38 10.79 -20.24 -5.85
C THR A 38 10.00 -20.72 -4.64
N GLU A 39 10.50 -21.75 -3.95
CA GLU A 39 9.87 -22.29 -2.73
C GLU A 39 10.25 -21.51 -1.47
N VAL A 40 10.89 -20.34 -1.59
CA VAL A 40 11.35 -19.54 -0.45
C VAL A 40 10.19 -19.10 0.43
N LEU A 41 9.04 -18.79 -0.18
CA LEU A 41 7.82 -18.39 0.51
C LEU A 41 6.98 -19.58 0.98
N THR A 42 7.34 -20.82 0.61
CA THR A 42 6.55 -21.98 1.00
C THR A 42 6.55 -22.13 2.51
N THR A 43 5.35 -22.06 3.07
CA THR A 43 5.17 -22.23 4.51
C THR A 43 5.36 -23.69 4.90
N ASP A 44 6.34 -23.92 5.77
CA ASP A 44 6.54 -25.18 6.47
C ASP A 44 6.12 -25.01 7.95
N GLY A 45 5.77 -26.11 8.63
CA GLY A 45 5.39 -26.07 10.04
C GLY A 45 6.50 -25.60 11.00
N LEU A 46 7.74 -25.45 10.49
CA LEU A 46 8.88 -24.98 11.28
C LEU A 46 8.99 -23.45 11.28
N GLN A 47 8.54 -22.79 10.21
CA GLN A 47 8.66 -21.34 10.03
C GLN A 47 7.34 -20.69 9.57
N PRO A 48 6.28 -20.75 10.38
CA PRO A 48 4.91 -20.30 10.02
C PRO A 48 4.81 -18.82 9.68
N PHE A 49 5.79 -18.00 10.09
CA PHE A 49 5.79 -16.54 9.88
C PHE A 49 6.76 -16.09 8.78
N ARG A 50 7.50 -17.01 8.12
CA ARG A 50 8.49 -16.67 7.09
C ARG A 50 7.87 -15.83 5.95
N PRO A 51 6.69 -16.16 5.39
CA PRO A 51 6.13 -15.36 4.31
C PRO A 51 5.84 -13.92 4.76
N VAL A 52 5.16 -13.74 5.90
CA VAL A 52 4.84 -12.40 6.44
C VAL A 52 6.11 -11.61 6.72
N LEU A 53 7.14 -12.26 7.28
CA LEU A 53 8.42 -11.63 7.55
C LEU A 53 9.06 -11.09 6.26
N LEU A 54 9.22 -11.93 5.23
CA LEU A 54 9.92 -11.57 4.00
C LEU A 54 9.13 -10.60 3.14
N THR A 55 7.80 -10.72 3.12
CA THR A 55 6.94 -9.98 2.19
C THR A 55 6.42 -8.66 2.75
N ILE A 56 6.18 -8.58 4.06
CA ILE A 56 5.61 -7.38 4.69
C ILE A 56 6.62 -6.73 5.64
N LEU A 57 7.14 -7.48 6.62
CA LEU A 57 7.93 -6.89 7.71
C LEU A 57 9.29 -6.39 7.23
N VAL A 58 9.97 -7.11 6.34
CA VAL A 58 11.28 -6.70 5.80
C VAL A 58 11.15 -5.42 4.96
N PRO A 59 10.27 -5.32 3.92
CA PRO A 59 10.11 -4.08 3.17
C PRO A 59 9.69 -2.92 4.07
N LEU A 60 8.74 -3.15 4.98
CA LEU A 60 8.27 -2.12 5.89
C LEU A 60 9.37 -1.67 6.87
N GLY A 61 10.14 -2.60 7.40
CA GLY A 61 11.27 -2.33 8.28
C GLY A 61 12.34 -1.48 7.58
N LEU A 62 12.65 -1.79 6.32
CA LEU A 62 13.56 -0.98 5.50
C LEU A 62 13.01 0.44 5.26
N PHE A 63 11.72 0.58 4.96
CA PHE A 63 11.07 1.88 4.82
C PHE A 63 11.12 2.70 6.11
N LEU A 64 10.80 2.10 7.26
CA LEU A 64 10.82 2.76 8.57
C LEU A 64 12.24 3.12 9.00
N ALA A 65 13.22 2.24 8.75
CA ALA A 65 14.63 2.53 8.98
C ALA A 65 15.11 3.72 8.14
N ALA A 66 14.71 3.78 6.86
CA ALA A 66 14.98 4.92 6.00
C ALA A 66 14.31 6.21 6.51
N ALA A 67 13.11 6.14 7.09
CA ALA A 67 12.40 7.26 7.71
C ALA A 67 13.16 7.91 8.89
N GLY A 68 14.13 7.23 9.49
CA GLY A 68 15.07 7.83 10.45
C GLY A 68 16.00 8.88 9.84
N SER A 69 16.27 8.81 8.53
CA SER A 69 17.13 9.77 7.83
C SER A 69 16.40 11.07 7.51
N ALA A 70 17.03 12.21 7.81
CA ALA A 70 16.48 13.53 7.47
C ALA A 70 16.25 13.71 5.95
N ARG A 71 17.13 13.13 5.12
CA ARG A 71 17.02 13.20 3.66
C ARG A 71 15.80 12.45 3.15
N PHE A 72 15.60 11.22 3.63
CA PHE A 72 14.47 10.40 3.21
C PHE A 72 13.15 10.94 3.78
N ARG A 73 13.15 11.42 5.03
CA ARG A 73 11.98 12.12 5.59
C ARG A 73 11.60 13.35 4.75
N ALA A 74 12.57 14.16 4.33
CA ALA A 74 12.30 15.29 3.43
C ALA A 74 11.72 14.84 2.08
N PHE A 75 12.18 13.70 1.54
CA PHE A 75 11.60 13.10 0.35
C PHE A 75 10.13 12.68 0.56
N VAL A 76 9.84 11.96 1.65
CA VAL A 76 8.48 11.51 1.98
C VAL A 76 7.53 12.69 2.19
N LEU A 77 8.01 13.75 2.84
CA LEU A 77 7.24 14.97 3.08
C LEU A 77 6.99 15.80 1.82
N ALA A 78 7.68 15.52 0.71
CA ALA A 78 7.49 16.19 -0.58
C ALA A 78 6.55 15.42 -1.53
N LEU A 79 6.05 14.25 -1.11
CA LEU A 79 5.10 13.46 -1.89
C LEU A 79 3.71 14.09 -1.82
N ASP A 80 3.02 14.21 -2.96
CA ASP A 80 1.63 14.65 -3.01
C ASP A 80 0.71 13.62 -2.34
N ILE A 81 0.11 14.00 -1.21
CA ILE A 81 -0.81 13.12 -0.48
C ILE A 81 -2.01 12.70 -1.33
N ARG A 82 -2.41 13.49 -2.33
CA ARG A 82 -3.53 13.16 -3.22
C ARG A 82 -3.17 11.99 -4.10
N GLN A 83 -1.95 11.96 -4.63
CA GLN A 83 -1.45 10.84 -5.42
C GLN A 83 -1.30 9.58 -4.55
N LEU A 84 -0.73 9.71 -3.36
CA LEU A 84 -0.60 8.58 -2.42
C LEU A 84 -1.94 8.02 -1.96
N THR A 85 -2.93 8.90 -1.74
CA THR A 85 -4.30 8.51 -1.38
C THR A 85 -5.02 7.88 -2.58
N MET A 86 -4.90 8.49 -3.78
CA MET A 86 -5.52 7.97 -5.00
C MET A 86 -4.94 6.62 -5.42
N LEU A 87 -3.65 6.37 -5.13
CA LEU A 87 -3.01 5.07 -5.37
C LEU A 87 -3.78 3.92 -4.71
N GLN A 88 -4.41 4.16 -3.55
CA GLN A 88 -5.21 3.15 -2.85
C GLN A 88 -6.44 2.70 -3.66
N HIS A 89 -6.88 3.46 -4.66
CA HIS A 89 -7.98 3.05 -5.54
C HIS A 89 -7.70 1.72 -6.26
N TRP A 90 -6.44 1.44 -6.58
CA TRP A 90 -6.04 0.19 -7.22
C TRP A 90 -6.37 -1.05 -6.39
N ARG A 91 -6.62 -0.90 -5.07
CA ARG A 91 -7.04 -1.99 -4.18
C ARG A 91 -8.38 -2.62 -4.58
N VAL A 92 -9.20 -1.99 -5.42
CA VAL A 92 -10.41 -2.62 -5.96
C VAL A 92 -10.12 -3.97 -6.64
N ILE A 93 -8.89 -4.19 -7.12
CA ILE A 93 -8.43 -5.49 -7.63
C ILE A 93 -8.56 -6.65 -6.61
N GLY A 94 -8.55 -6.37 -5.30
CA GLY A 94 -8.75 -7.36 -4.24
C GLY A 94 -10.10 -8.08 -4.31
N PHE A 95 -11.07 -7.53 -5.05
CA PHE A 95 -12.29 -8.25 -5.44
C PHE A 95 -11.99 -9.63 -6.06
N ALA A 96 -10.84 -9.77 -6.75
CA ALA A 96 -10.40 -11.03 -7.36
C ALA A 96 -10.21 -12.19 -6.36
N PHE A 97 -10.07 -11.92 -5.05
CA PHE A 97 -9.97 -12.97 -4.04
C PHE A 97 -11.28 -13.74 -3.84
N LEU A 98 -12.43 -13.07 -4.03
CA LEU A 98 -13.75 -13.67 -3.84
C LEU A 98 -14.04 -14.83 -4.82
N PRO A 99 -13.88 -14.67 -6.15
CA PRO A 99 -14.04 -15.80 -7.06
C PRO A 99 -12.99 -16.89 -6.83
N LEU A 100 -11.76 -16.54 -6.41
CA LEU A 100 -10.75 -17.55 -6.05
C LEU A 100 -11.21 -18.44 -4.87
N THR A 101 -12.00 -17.92 -3.94
CA THR A 101 -12.67 -18.77 -2.95
C THR A 101 -13.78 -19.61 -3.55
N ALA A 102 -14.60 -19.05 -4.45
CA ALA A 102 -15.67 -19.80 -5.12
C ALA A 102 -15.13 -20.99 -5.95
N PHE A 103 -13.93 -20.85 -6.53
CA PHE A 103 -13.24 -21.92 -7.26
C PHE A 103 -12.36 -22.83 -6.39
N GLY A 104 -12.37 -22.65 -5.06
CA GLY A 104 -11.61 -23.50 -4.14
C GLY A 104 -10.09 -23.28 -4.17
N VAL A 105 -9.62 -22.09 -4.55
CA VAL A 105 -8.20 -21.73 -4.57
C VAL A 105 -7.79 -21.05 -3.25
N LEU A 106 -8.63 -20.17 -2.71
CA LEU A 106 -8.35 -19.43 -1.48
C LEU A 106 -9.36 -19.74 -0.38
N PRO A 107 -8.94 -19.83 0.89
CA PRO A 107 -9.87 -20.00 2.00
C PRO A 107 -10.70 -18.74 2.20
N GLY A 108 -12.01 -18.94 2.43
CA GLY A 108 -12.92 -17.82 2.69
C GLY A 108 -12.53 -16.98 3.91
N LEU A 109 -11.85 -17.59 4.91
CA LEU A 109 -11.30 -16.88 6.06
C LEU A 109 -10.36 -15.74 5.66
N PHE A 110 -9.59 -15.92 4.57
CA PHE A 110 -8.73 -14.88 4.00
C PHE A 110 -9.47 -14.01 2.99
N ALA A 111 -10.10 -14.63 1.98
CA ALA A 111 -10.58 -13.92 0.82
C ALA A 111 -11.71 -12.93 1.11
N TRP A 112 -12.63 -13.28 2.02
CA TRP A 112 -13.74 -12.40 2.38
C TRP A 112 -13.26 -11.12 3.06
N PRO A 113 -12.52 -11.16 4.19
CA PRO A 113 -12.07 -9.93 4.81
C PRO A 113 -11.08 -9.16 3.92
N ALA A 114 -10.09 -9.83 3.32
CA ALA A 114 -9.09 -9.16 2.48
C ALA A 114 -9.74 -8.49 1.25
N GLY A 115 -10.57 -9.23 0.51
CA GLY A 115 -11.18 -8.73 -0.72
C GLY A 115 -12.20 -7.62 -0.46
N LEU A 116 -13.05 -7.76 0.56
CA LEU A 116 -14.04 -6.72 0.88
C LEU A 116 -13.40 -5.47 1.46
N GLY A 117 -12.39 -5.61 2.32
CA GLY A 117 -11.67 -4.47 2.87
C GLY A 117 -10.90 -3.70 1.78
N ASP A 118 -10.21 -4.42 0.89
CA ASP A 118 -9.53 -3.86 -0.27
C ASP A 118 -10.49 -3.05 -1.16
N VAL A 119 -11.65 -3.61 -1.48
CA VAL A 119 -12.70 -2.94 -2.27
C VAL A 119 -13.23 -1.72 -1.53
N ALA A 120 -13.50 -1.82 -0.23
CA ALA A 120 -14.03 -0.70 0.55
C ALA A 120 -13.05 0.49 0.56
N ILE A 121 -11.76 0.25 0.82
CA ILE A 121 -10.73 1.28 0.81
C ILE A 121 -10.51 1.82 -0.60
N GLY A 122 -10.44 0.95 -1.60
CA GLY A 122 -10.22 1.34 -2.99
C GLY A 122 -11.36 2.18 -3.56
N LEU A 123 -12.61 1.85 -3.23
CA LEU A 123 -13.76 2.66 -3.63
C LEU A 123 -13.86 3.98 -2.85
N ALA A 124 -13.44 4.01 -1.59
CA ALA A 124 -13.45 5.23 -0.78
C ALA A 124 -12.38 6.25 -1.20
N ALA A 125 -11.23 5.79 -1.73
CA ALA A 125 -10.08 6.64 -2.05
C ALA A 125 -10.40 7.84 -2.97
N PRO A 126 -11.12 7.70 -4.12
CA PRO A 126 -11.48 8.84 -4.97
C PRO A 126 -12.34 9.89 -4.24
N PHE A 127 -13.23 9.48 -3.34
CA PHE A 127 -14.06 10.39 -2.55
C PHE A 127 -13.22 11.17 -1.52
N VAL A 128 -12.25 10.51 -0.89
CA VAL A 128 -11.29 11.15 0.02
C VAL A 128 -10.44 12.17 -0.72
N VAL A 129 -9.94 11.84 -1.91
CA VAL A 129 -9.18 12.76 -2.77
C VAL A 129 -10.05 13.93 -3.24
N THR A 130 -11.33 13.68 -3.57
CA THR A 130 -12.28 14.74 -3.93
C THR A 130 -12.55 15.67 -2.74
N ALA A 131 -12.64 15.13 -1.52
CA ALA A 131 -12.79 15.92 -0.31
C ALA A 131 -11.54 16.80 -0.06
N LEU A 132 -10.33 16.25 -0.23
CA LEU A 132 -9.08 17.02 -0.19
C LEU A 132 -9.05 18.13 -1.25
N ALA A 133 -9.55 17.84 -2.46
CA ALA A 133 -9.62 18.80 -3.55
C ALA A 133 -10.48 20.02 -3.23
N ARG A 134 -11.60 19.81 -2.55
CA ARG A 134 -12.53 20.88 -2.17
C ARG A 134 -12.12 21.61 -0.90
N ARG A 135 -11.41 20.93 0.01
CA ARG A 135 -11.09 21.41 1.36
C ARG A 135 -9.69 20.92 1.77
N PRO A 136 -8.63 21.73 1.56
CA PRO A 136 -7.26 21.32 1.90
C PRO A 136 -7.06 21.00 3.39
N ASP A 137 -7.79 21.68 4.28
CA ASP A 137 -7.85 21.45 5.73
C ASP A 137 -8.40 20.06 6.10
N PHE A 138 -9.09 19.38 5.18
CA PHE A 138 -9.56 18.01 5.39
C PHE A 138 -8.43 17.02 5.71
N ALA A 139 -7.21 17.30 5.25
CA ALA A 139 -6.03 16.49 5.53
C ALA A 139 -5.65 16.44 7.02
N GLU A 140 -6.09 17.40 7.82
CA GLU A 140 -5.87 17.43 9.28
C GLU A 140 -7.04 16.81 10.05
N SER A 141 -8.09 16.39 9.34
CA SER A 141 -9.31 15.90 9.98
C SER A 141 -9.17 14.46 10.50
N ARG A 142 -9.88 14.16 11.60
CA ARG A 142 -9.99 12.78 12.13
C ARG A 142 -10.51 11.79 11.10
N ARG A 143 -11.33 12.24 10.13
CA ARG A 143 -11.90 11.39 9.07
C ARG A 143 -10.83 10.98 8.06
N PHE A 144 -9.94 11.90 7.69
CA PHE A 144 -8.81 11.60 6.81
C PHE A 144 -7.83 10.62 7.49
N LEU A 145 -7.48 10.87 8.75
CA LEU A 145 -6.66 9.93 9.53
C LEU A 145 -7.33 8.56 9.65
N ALA A 146 -8.63 8.52 9.95
CA ALA A 146 -9.38 7.27 10.05
C ALA A 146 -9.37 6.49 8.73
N PHE A 147 -9.48 7.14 7.57
CA PHE A 147 -9.38 6.46 6.28
C PHE A 147 -8.04 5.73 6.12
N HIS A 148 -6.91 6.39 6.43
CA HIS A 148 -5.61 5.73 6.30
C HIS A 148 -5.39 4.65 7.35
N LEU A 149 -5.87 4.84 8.58
CA LEU A 149 -5.81 3.83 9.64
C LEU A 149 -6.67 2.60 9.32
N LEU A 150 -7.86 2.79 8.73
CA LEU A 150 -8.71 1.70 8.27
C LEU A 150 -8.04 0.91 7.14
N GLY A 151 -7.35 1.58 6.21
CA GLY A 151 -6.60 0.92 5.15
C GLY A 151 -5.40 0.09 5.66
N ILE A 152 -4.74 0.54 6.73
CA ILE A 152 -3.71 -0.25 7.43
C ILE A 152 -4.35 -1.43 8.16
N LEU A 153 -5.43 -1.19 8.90
CA LEU A 153 -6.15 -2.23 9.65
C LEU A 153 -6.60 -3.36 8.73
N ASP A 154 -7.11 -3.03 7.55
CA ASP A 154 -7.49 -4.01 6.54
C ASP A 154 -6.33 -4.93 6.14
N PHE A 155 -5.14 -4.38 5.85
CA PHE A 155 -3.96 -5.22 5.60
C PHE A 155 -3.54 -6.08 6.79
N VAL A 156 -3.66 -5.56 8.02
CA VAL A 156 -3.38 -6.35 9.23
C VAL A 156 -4.35 -7.52 9.36
N VAL A 157 -5.65 -7.28 9.10
CA VAL A 157 -6.67 -8.32 9.09
C VAL A 157 -6.40 -9.35 7.99
N ALA A 158 -6.09 -8.89 6.77
CA ALA A 158 -5.78 -9.77 5.63
C ALA A 158 -4.54 -10.64 5.89
N ALA A 159 -3.43 -10.06 6.38
CA ALA A 159 -2.21 -10.78 6.71
C ALA A 159 -2.43 -11.76 7.88
N GLY A 160 -3.19 -11.36 8.90
CA GLY A 160 -3.58 -12.22 10.01
C GLY A 160 -4.43 -13.40 9.53
N ALA A 161 -5.44 -13.15 8.70
CA ALA A 161 -6.29 -14.19 8.12
C ALA A 161 -5.50 -15.13 7.20
N ALA A 162 -4.58 -14.61 6.38
CA ALA A 162 -3.68 -15.43 5.57
C ALA A 162 -2.81 -16.33 6.45
N THR A 163 -2.23 -15.79 7.52
CA THR A 163 -1.39 -16.55 8.45
C THR A 163 -2.17 -17.65 9.15
N LEU A 164 -3.37 -17.33 9.67
CA LEU A 164 -4.24 -18.29 10.35
C LEU A 164 -4.74 -19.39 9.40
N SER A 165 -4.90 -19.08 8.11
CA SER A 165 -5.33 -20.03 7.09
C SER A 165 -4.17 -20.67 6.30
N SER A 166 -2.91 -20.44 6.67
CA SER A 166 -1.73 -20.97 5.96
C SER A 166 -1.58 -22.49 6.03
N GLY A 167 -2.17 -23.12 7.04
CA GLY A 167 -1.94 -24.54 7.36
C GLY A 167 -0.65 -24.80 8.14
N ALA A 168 0.16 -23.77 8.42
CA ALA A 168 1.41 -23.88 9.16
C ALA A 168 1.21 -24.32 10.61
N VAL A 169 0.08 -23.96 11.20
CA VAL A 169 -0.33 -24.35 12.55
C VAL A 169 -1.60 -25.20 12.41
N PRO A 170 -1.48 -26.54 12.34
CA PRO A 170 -2.63 -27.42 12.10
C PRO A 170 -3.78 -27.22 13.09
N ALA A 171 -3.47 -26.86 14.34
CA ALA A 171 -4.47 -26.59 15.38
C ALA A 171 -5.37 -25.37 15.10
N LEU A 172 -4.94 -24.45 14.24
CA LEU A 172 -5.69 -23.26 13.84
C LEU A 172 -6.34 -23.42 12.46
N HIS A 173 -6.11 -24.54 11.79
CA HIS A 173 -6.54 -24.80 10.43
C HIS A 173 -7.66 -25.84 10.39
N ALA A 174 -8.89 -25.38 10.23
CA ALA A 174 -10.09 -26.23 10.27
C ALA A 174 -10.64 -26.61 8.88
N GLY A 175 -10.07 -26.10 7.78
CA GLY A 175 -10.60 -26.27 6.42
C GLY A 175 -9.67 -27.05 5.48
N PRO A 176 -10.15 -27.44 4.29
CA PRO A 176 -9.32 -28.14 3.30
C PRO A 176 -8.44 -27.19 2.46
N LEU A 177 -8.68 -25.87 2.52
CA LEU A 177 -8.01 -24.87 1.70
C LEU A 177 -7.08 -24.02 2.54
N THR A 178 -5.85 -23.81 2.05
CA THR A 178 -4.85 -22.94 2.69
C THR A 178 -4.62 -21.65 1.89
N SER A 179 -4.02 -20.65 2.54
CA SER A 179 -3.57 -19.42 1.87
C SER A 179 -2.28 -19.61 1.04
N ALA A 180 -1.78 -20.85 0.87
CA ALA A 180 -0.53 -21.15 0.17
C ALA A 180 -0.52 -20.66 -1.29
N ALA A 181 -1.68 -20.51 -1.94
CA ALA A 181 -1.75 -19.91 -3.26
C ALA A 181 -1.18 -18.47 -3.29
N MET A 182 -1.23 -17.73 -2.17
CA MET A 182 -0.62 -16.39 -2.03
C MET A 182 0.90 -16.42 -1.90
N GLU A 183 1.53 -17.59 -1.80
CA GLU A 183 2.98 -17.75 -1.71
C GLU A 183 3.61 -18.02 -3.08
N VAL A 184 2.79 -18.33 -4.09
CA VAL A 184 3.23 -18.74 -5.44
C VAL A 184 2.80 -17.73 -6.49
N TRP A 185 3.63 -17.53 -7.50
CA TRP A 185 3.32 -16.70 -8.66
C TRP A 185 2.07 -17.26 -9.40
N PRO A 186 1.12 -16.40 -9.85
CA PRO A 186 1.16 -14.95 -9.87
C PRO A 186 0.62 -14.26 -8.61
N LEU A 187 -0.04 -14.98 -7.70
CA LEU A 187 -0.72 -14.34 -6.55
C LEU A 187 0.25 -13.83 -5.49
N SER A 188 1.47 -14.35 -5.43
CA SER A 188 2.52 -13.83 -4.55
C SER A 188 2.86 -12.36 -4.78
N ILE A 189 2.58 -11.79 -5.96
CA ILE A 189 2.77 -10.35 -6.22
C ILE A 189 2.03 -9.46 -5.21
N PHE A 190 0.90 -9.93 -4.67
CA PHE A 190 0.11 -9.21 -3.68
C PHE A 190 0.90 -8.99 -2.39
N PRO A 191 1.29 -10.04 -1.63
CA PRO A 191 2.05 -9.85 -0.41
C PRO A 191 3.47 -9.34 -0.68
N THR A 192 4.14 -9.73 -1.77
CA THR A 192 5.57 -9.39 -1.97
C THR A 192 5.81 -7.96 -2.44
N PHE A 193 4.82 -7.31 -3.07
CA PHE A 193 5.01 -6.02 -3.72
C PHE A 193 3.84 -5.05 -3.50
N ILE A 194 2.61 -5.45 -3.85
CA ILE A 194 1.45 -4.53 -3.87
C ILE A 194 1.05 -4.10 -2.45
N VAL A 195 0.84 -5.06 -1.55
CA VAL A 195 0.47 -4.83 -0.15
C VAL A 195 1.47 -3.93 0.57
N PRO A 196 2.77 -4.27 0.62
CA PRO A 196 3.76 -3.42 1.31
C PRO A 196 3.87 -2.02 0.68
N LEU A 197 3.77 -1.90 -0.64
CA LEU A 197 3.78 -0.58 -1.31
C LEU A 197 2.60 0.29 -0.87
N PHE A 198 1.38 -0.27 -0.83
CA PHE A 198 0.19 0.46 -0.37
C PHE A 198 0.24 0.78 1.13
N LEU A 199 0.80 -0.12 1.94
CA LEU A 199 1.03 0.12 3.36
C LEU A 199 2.02 1.30 3.57
N MET A 200 3.12 1.32 2.82
CA MET A 200 4.08 2.44 2.84
C MET A 200 3.44 3.76 2.43
N ALA A 201 2.54 3.74 1.43
CA ALA A 201 1.80 4.93 1.03
C ALA A 201 0.86 5.45 2.13
N HIS A 202 0.14 4.57 2.85
CA HIS A 202 -0.64 4.96 4.03
C HIS A 202 0.24 5.60 5.11
N LEU A 203 1.39 5.00 5.41
CA LEU A 203 2.32 5.52 6.43
C LEU A 203 2.94 6.85 6.03
N ALA A 204 3.32 7.00 4.76
CA ALA A 204 3.84 8.26 4.22
C ALA A 204 2.84 9.40 4.42
N VAL A 205 1.55 9.16 4.11
CA VAL A 205 0.50 10.16 4.33
C VAL A 205 0.29 10.47 5.82
N LEU A 206 0.28 9.45 6.68
CA LEU A 206 0.15 9.65 8.13
C LEU A 206 1.34 10.44 8.72
N PHE A 207 2.56 10.16 8.27
CA PHE A 207 3.74 10.94 8.68
C PHE A 207 3.64 12.41 8.29
N GLN A 208 3.11 12.69 7.10
CA GLN A 208 2.85 14.06 6.66
C GLN A 208 1.77 14.75 7.52
N ALA A 209 0.65 14.08 7.75
CA ALA A 209 -0.46 14.62 8.54
C ALA A 209 -0.06 14.89 10.00
N LEU A 210 0.78 14.04 10.60
CA LEU A 210 1.28 14.21 11.96
C LEU A 210 2.39 15.26 12.10
N ALA A 211 3.11 15.59 11.02
CA ALA A 211 4.18 16.58 11.03
C ALA A 211 3.68 18.03 11.08
N GLY A 212 2.37 18.28 10.98
CA GLY A 212 1.76 19.61 11.17
C GLY A 212 2.19 20.68 10.16
N ARG A 213 2.73 20.29 8.99
CA ARG A 213 3.08 21.22 7.92
C ARG A 213 1.90 21.36 6.96
N PRO A 214 1.73 22.53 6.30
CA PRO A 214 0.73 22.69 5.25
C PRO A 214 0.94 21.58 4.22
N VAL A 215 -0.06 20.72 4.15
CA VAL A 215 -0.08 19.51 3.35
C VAL A 215 0.26 19.86 1.91
N SER A 216 1.29 19.21 1.34
CA SER A 216 1.73 19.46 -0.03
C SER A 216 0.67 18.95 -1.00
N VAL A 217 -0.31 19.80 -1.27
CA VAL A 217 -1.25 19.67 -2.36
C VAL A 217 -0.56 20.23 -3.60
N GLN A 218 -0.06 19.36 -4.47
CA GLN A 218 0.33 19.81 -5.80
C GLN A 218 -0.93 20.17 -6.59
N ALA A 219 -0.92 21.34 -7.23
CA ALA A 219 -1.98 21.72 -8.14
C ALA A 219 -2.04 20.72 -9.31
N PRO A 220 -3.23 20.37 -9.84
CA PRO A 220 -3.32 19.56 -11.04
C PRO A 220 -2.50 20.22 -12.15
N ALA A 221 -1.74 19.43 -12.90
CA ALA A 221 -1.06 19.93 -14.08
C ALA A 221 -2.09 20.59 -15.00
N THR A 222 -1.95 21.89 -15.23
CA THR A 222 -2.75 22.61 -16.22
C THR A 222 -2.43 21.97 -17.57
N VAL A 223 -3.35 21.15 -18.08
CA VAL A 223 -3.31 20.74 -19.48
C VAL A 223 -3.47 22.02 -20.26
N ALA A 224 -2.38 22.52 -20.84
CA ALA A 224 -2.45 23.61 -21.79
C ALA A 224 -3.42 23.17 -22.89
N ALA A 225 -4.53 23.89 -23.03
CA ALA A 225 -5.42 23.72 -24.14
C ALA A 225 -4.58 23.90 -25.40
N ILE A 226 -4.52 22.85 -26.21
CA ILE A 226 -4.00 22.94 -27.57
C ILE A 226 -5.09 23.68 -28.34
N GLU A 227 -4.93 24.99 -28.50
CA GLU A 227 -5.59 25.77 -29.56
C GLU A 227 -4.84 25.59 -30.88
#